data_AF-A0A6B3HUS6-F1
#
_entry.id   AF-A0A6B3HUS6-F1
#
_cell.length_a   1.000
_cell.length_b   1.000
_cell.length_c   1.000
_cell.angle_alpha   90.00
_cell.angle_beta   90.00
_cell.angle_gamma   90.00
#
_symmetry.space_group_name_H-M   'P 1'
#
loop_
_entity.id
_entity.type
_entity.pdbx_description
1 polymer ?
#
loop_
_entity_poly.entity_id
_entity_poly.type
_entity_poly.pdbx_seq_one_letter_code
_entity_poly.pdbx_strand_id
1 'polypeptide(L)'
;ALTAHPAVAQTTVTVREDTPGTPRIVAYTVPTDDDTAGEAPDLHTWLADRLPAYMVPTAFVTLTALPRNTSGKIDRKALPAPDLAASTADHTAPTSETEHTLCRIWAEALGLERVGT
;
A
#
# COMPACT_ATOMS: atom_id res chain seq x y z
N ALA A 1 -12.98 -1.30 -8.28
CA ALA A 1 -12.74 -1.82 -6.92
C ALA A 1 -12.49 -0.65 -5.98
N LEU A 2 -11.32 0.00 -5.99
CA LEU A 2 -11.06 1.15 -5.10
C LEU A 2 -12.09 2.29 -5.15
N THR A 3 -12.60 2.65 -6.34
CA THR A 3 -13.66 3.66 -6.48
C THR A 3 -15.02 3.26 -5.88
N ALA A 4 -15.20 2.00 -5.50
CA ALA A 4 -16.40 1.51 -4.81
C ALA A 4 -16.24 1.55 -3.29
N HIS A 5 -15.05 1.85 -2.78
CA HIS A 5 -14.83 2.02 -1.35
C HIS A 5 -15.40 3.38 -0.91
N PRO A 6 -16.23 3.44 0.15
CA PRO A 6 -16.94 4.67 0.53
C PRO A 6 -15.99 5.81 0.96
N ALA A 7 -14.82 5.48 1.50
CA ALA A 7 -13.80 6.45 1.87
C ALA A 7 -13.00 7.01 0.67
N VAL A 8 -13.21 6.54 -0.56
CA VAL A 8 -12.40 6.95 -1.73
C VAL A 8 -13.27 7.72 -2.73
N ALA A 9 -13.05 9.04 -2.81
CA ALA A 9 -13.72 9.90 -3.80
C ALA A 9 -13.12 9.74 -5.21
N GLN A 10 -11.79 9.68 -5.30
CA GLN A 10 -11.08 9.48 -6.56
C GLN A 10 -9.89 8.57 -6.36
N THR A 11 -9.54 7.81 -7.40
CA THR A 11 -8.31 7.02 -7.37
C THR A 11 -7.72 6.86 -8.76
N THR A 12 -6.40 6.72 -8.81
CA THR A 12 -5.68 6.24 -9.99
C THR A 12 -4.65 5.22 -9.56
N VAL A 13 -4.51 4.15 -10.35
CA VAL A 13 -3.52 3.11 -10.12
C VAL A 13 -2.51 3.14 -11.25
N THR A 14 -1.23 3.03 -10.94
CA THR A 14 -0.16 2.96 -11.93
C THR A 14 0.92 1.99 -11.48
N VAL A 15 1.56 1.33 -12.45
CA VAL A 15 2.80 0.61 -12.21
C VAL A 15 3.92 1.63 -12.17
N ARG A 16 4.75 1.58 -11.12
CA ARG A 16 5.94 2.42 -10.97
C ARG A 16 7.15 1.54 -10.78
N GLU A 17 8.26 2.02 -11.29
CA GLU A 17 9.58 1.42 -11.10
C GLU A 17 10.48 2.54 -10.58
N ASP A 18 10.27 2.97 -9.32
CA ASP A 18 11.15 4.01 -8.74
C ASP A 18 12.53 3.44 -8.35
N THR A 19 12.67 2.11 -8.31
CA THR A 19 13.94 1.39 -8.19
C THR A 19 14.09 0.44 -9.38
N PRO A 20 15.21 0.49 -10.13
CA PRO A 20 15.42 -0.36 -11.30
C PRO A 20 15.21 -1.84 -10.99
N GLY A 21 14.46 -2.54 -11.84
CA GLY A 21 14.15 -3.97 -11.70
C GLY A 21 13.07 -4.29 -10.67
N THR A 22 12.45 -3.29 -10.02
CA THR A 22 11.43 -3.50 -8.98
C THR A 22 10.13 -2.78 -9.34
N PRO A 23 9.36 -3.28 -10.35
CA PRO A 23 8.07 -2.71 -10.68
C PRO A 23 7.06 -3.03 -9.57
N ARG A 24 6.25 -2.04 -9.20
CA ARG A 24 5.21 -2.15 -8.18
C ARG A 24 3.93 -1.46 -8.59
N ILE A 25 2.80 -1.97 -8.11
CA ILE A 25 1.49 -1.37 -8.30
C ILE A 25 1.27 -0.35 -7.18
N VAL A 26 1.12 0.92 -7.56
CA VAL A 26 0.89 2.03 -6.62
C VAL A 26 -0.50 2.60 -6.86
N ALA A 27 -1.29 2.71 -5.80
CA ALA A 27 -2.60 3.33 -5.82
C ALA A 27 -2.53 4.74 -5.20
N TYR A 28 -2.99 5.73 -5.95
CA TYR A 28 -3.19 7.09 -5.46
C TYR A 28 -4.66 7.26 -5.17
N THR A 29 -4.97 7.74 -3.97
CA THR A 29 -6.36 7.88 -3.52
C THR A 29 -6.60 9.29 -3.01
N VAL A 30 -7.79 9.80 -3.30
CA VAL A 30 -8.30 11.04 -2.74
C VAL A 30 -9.45 10.65 -1.82
N PRO A 31 -9.37 10.96 -0.52
CA PRO A 31 -10.39 10.59 0.43
C PRO A 31 -11.67 11.39 0.17
N THR A 32 -12.82 10.85 0.60
CA THR A 32 -14.09 11.56 0.53
C THR A 32 -14.13 12.73 1.51
N ASP A 33 -13.60 12.52 2.72
CA ASP A 33 -13.57 13.49 3.81
C ASP A 33 -12.16 13.55 4.43
N ASP A 34 -11.74 14.72 4.93
CA ASP A 34 -10.41 14.92 5.52
C ASP A 34 -10.15 14.04 6.76
N ASP A 35 -11.20 13.65 7.50
CA ASP A 35 -11.08 12.72 8.64
C ASP A 35 -10.66 11.31 8.19
N THR A 36 -11.00 10.90 6.97
CA THR A 36 -10.62 9.59 6.40
C THR A 36 -9.24 9.60 5.75
N ALA A 37 -8.53 10.73 5.78
CA ALA A 37 -7.18 10.86 5.22
C ALA A 37 -6.09 10.34 6.17
N GLY A 38 -6.34 10.34 7.48
CA GLY A 38 -5.37 10.00 8.53
C GLY A 38 -5.30 8.51 8.89
N GLU A 39 -6.41 7.80 8.79
CA GLU A 39 -6.42 6.34 8.71
C GLU A 39 -6.21 5.99 7.25
N ALA A 40 -5.05 5.45 6.87
CA ALA A 40 -4.98 4.71 5.61
C ALA A 40 -6.12 3.69 5.71
N PRO A 41 -7.22 3.83 4.94
CA PRO A 41 -8.32 2.89 5.07
C PRO A 41 -7.72 1.52 4.81
N ASP A 42 -8.30 0.45 5.37
CA ASP A 42 -7.83 -0.91 5.09
C ASP A 42 -8.20 -1.33 3.65
N LEU A 43 -7.78 -0.51 2.68
CA LEU A 43 -7.90 -0.65 1.25
C LEU A 43 -7.12 -1.88 0.79
N HIS A 44 -6.05 -2.22 1.50
CA HIS A 44 -5.30 -3.44 1.24
C HIS A 44 -6.17 -4.67 1.50
N THR A 45 -6.66 -4.88 2.72
CA THR A 45 -7.56 -6.02 3.03
C THR A 45 -8.82 -5.94 2.20
N TRP A 46 -9.38 -4.74 2.03
CA TRP A 46 -10.55 -4.57 1.20
C TRP A 46 -10.28 -5.06 -0.23
N LEU A 47 -9.16 -4.73 -0.85
CA LEU A 47 -8.84 -5.25 -2.19
C LEU A 47 -8.48 -6.73 -2.19
N ALA A 48 -7.80 -7.23 -1.16
CA ALA A 48 -7.37 -8.63 -1.06
C ALA A 48 -8.54 -9.61 -1.10
N ASP A 49 -9.71 -9.26 -0.53
CA ASP A 49 -10.89 -10.13 -0.61
C ASP A 49 -11.56 -10.14 -1.99
N ARG A 50 -11.30 -9.14 -2.84
CA ARG A 50 -11.99 -8.95 -4.13
C ARG A 50 -11.10 -9.17 -5.34
N LEU A 51 -9.78 -9.15 -5.17
CA LEU A 51 -8.80 -9.22 -6.25
C LEU A 51 -7.77 -10.31 -5.98
N PRO A 52 -7.21 -10.92 -7.04
CA PRO A 52 -6.02 -11.75 -6.90
C PRO A 52 -4.87 -10.95 -6.26
N ALA A 53 -4.06 -11.61 -5.43
CA ALA A 53 -2.98 -10.96 -4.66
C ALA A 53 -2.03 -10.11 -5.53
N TYR A 54 -1.71 -10.56 -6.75
CA TYR A 54 -0.83 -9.83 -7.67
C TYR A 54 -1.45 -8.55 -8.27
N MET A 55 -2.74 -8.30 -8.07
CA MET A 55 -3.43 -7.07 -8.48
C MET A 55 -3.63 -6.09 -7.32
N VAL A 56 -3.30 -6.50 -6.09
CA VAL A 56 -3.41 -5.65 -4.91
C VAL A 56 -2.22 -4.67 -4.92
N PRO A 57 -2.46 -3.35 -4.86
CA PRO A 57 -1.40 -2.36 -4.76
C PRO A 57 -0.54 -2.61 -3.52
N THR A 58 0.77 -2.52 -3.69
CA THR A 58 1.74 -2.69 -2.60
C THR A 58 2.02 -1.37 -1.87
N ALA A 59 1.50 -0.25 -2.39
CA ALA A 59 1.61 1.07 -1.79
C ALA A 59 0.36 1.91 -2.09
N PHE A 60 -0.10 2.63 -1.07
CA PHE A 60 -1.21 3.57 -1.15
C PHE A 60 -0.69 4.97 -0.82
N VAL A 61 -0.99 5.94 -1.67
CA VAL A 61 -0.60 7.34 -1.49
C VAL A 61 -1.86 8.19 -1.45
N THR A 62 -2.10 8.81 -0.29
CA THR A 62 -3.22 9.72 -0.09
C THR A 62 -2.86 11.11 -0.62
N LEU A 63 -3.69 11.67 -1.48
CA LEU A 63 -3.54 13.00 -2.07
C LEU A 63 -4.79 13.83 -1.78
N THR A 64 -4.63 15.14 -1.61
CA THR A 64 -5.77 16.06 -1.53
C THR A 64 -6.53 16.13 -2.87
N ALA A 65 -5.81 15.98 -3.99
CA ALA A 65 -6.39 15.92 -5.32
C ALA A 65 -5.47 15.18 -6.29
N LEU A 66 -6.03 14.56 -7.32
CA LEU A 66 -5.24 13.98 -8.41
C LEU A 66 -4.67 15.09 -9.31
N PRO A 67 -3.37 15.06 -9.64
CA PRO A 67 -2.78 16.04 -10.55
C PRO A 67 -3.38 15.88 -11.95
N ARG A 68 -3.71 17.01 -12.58
CA ARG A 68 -4.29 17.06 -13.93
C ARG A 68 -3.44 17.96 -14.83
N ASN A 69 -3.29 17.57 -16.09
CA ASN A 69 -2.64 18.38 -17.11
C ASN A 69 -3.59 19.46 -17.67
N THR A 70 -3.10 20.31 -18.58
CA THR A 70 -3.88 21.38 -19.23
C THR A 70 -5.13 20.89 -19.98
N SER A 71 -5.16 19.63 -20.40
CA SER A 71 -6.33 18.99 -21.03
C SER A 71 -7.34 18.41 -20.03
N GLY A 72 -7.07 18.53 -18.72
CA GLY A 72 -7.88 17.94 -17.66
C GLY A 72 -7.69 16.43 -17.50
N LYS A 73 -6.73 15.80 -18.17
CA LYS A 73 -6.39 14.39 -17.94
C LYS A 73 -5.46 14.25 -16.75
N ILE A 74 -5.49 13.09 -16.08
CA ILE A 74 -4.55 12.81 -14.98
C ILE A 74 -3.12 12.90 -15.50
N ASP A 75 -2.31 13.75 -14.85
CA ASP A 75 -0.89 13.87 -15.13
C ASP A 75 -0.11 12.83 -14.32
N ARG A 76 0.10 11.66 -14.92
CA ARG A 76 0.82 10.55 -14.28
C ARG A 76 2.27 10.89 -13.96
N LYS A 77 2.88 11.86 -14.66
CA LYS A 77 4.27 12.28 -14.41
C LYS A 77 4.38 13.14 -13.15
N ALA A 78 3.31 13.84 -12.80
CA ALA A 78 3.23 14.67 -11.60
C ALA A 78 2.84 13.88 -10.33
N LEU A 79 2.59 12.57 -10.45
CA LEU A 79 2.29 11.74 -9.29
C LEU A 79 3.55 11.56 -8.43
N PRO A 80 3.49 11.84 -7.12
CA PRO A 80 4.65 11.70 -6.25
C PRO A 80 5.07 10.23 -6.11
N ALA A 81 6.34 9.97 -5.84
CA ALA A 81 6.78 8.64 -5.46
C ALA A 81 6.15 8.26 -4.10
N PRO A 82 5.75 7.00 -3.89
CA PRO A 82 5.32 6.54 -2.57
C PRO A 82 6.50 6.66 -1.60
N ASP A 83 6.23 7.06 -0.36
CA ASP A 83 7.25 7.03 0.69
C ASP A 83 7.55 5.57 1.04
N LEU A 84 8.73 5.11 0.64
CA LEU A 84 9.16 3.73 0.84
C LEU A 84 9.59 3.46 2.27
N ALA A 85 9.98 4.49 3.03
CA ALA A 85 10.40 4.34 4.43
C ALA A 85 9.23 3.99 5.35
N ALA A 86 8.01 4.41 4.98
CA ALA A 86 6.79 3.97 5.66
C ALA A 86 6.38 2.52 5.29
N SER A 87 6.90 1.98 4.18
CA SER A 87 6.57 0.64 3.67
C SER A 87 7.58 -0.46 4.00
N THR A 88 8.76 -0.11 4.53
CA THR A 88 9.65 -1.09 5.16
C THR A 88 9.00 -1.52 6.45
N ALA A 89 8.05 -2.44 6.31
CA ALA A 89 7.41 -3.26 7.33
C ALA A 89 7.56 -2.67 8.72
N ASP A 90 6.52 -1.96 9.17
CA ASP A 90 6.26 -1.87 10.60
C ASP A 90 6.42 -3.28 11.15
N HIS A 91 7.53 -3.50 11.86
CA HIS A 91 7.84 -4.77 12.47
C HIS A 91 6.68 -5.07 13.40
N THR A 92 5.77 -5.93 12.98
CA THR A 92 4.65 -6.32 13.82
C THR A 92 5.18 -7.44 14.70
N ALA A 93 5.34 -7.12 15.99
CA ALA A 93 5.73 -8.13 16.96
C ALA A 93 4.65 -9.22 16.97
N PRO A 94 5.04 -10.51 16.99
CA PRO A 94 4.08 -11.60 17.13
C PRO A 94 3.21 -11.35 18.37
N THR A 95 1.90 -11.40 18.18
CA THR A 95 0.91 -11.09 19.22
C THR A 95 0.37 -12.36 19.89
N SER A 96 0.47 -13.51 19.22
CA SER A 96 0.07 -14.81 19.75
C SER A 96 1.26 -15.74 20.05
N GLU A 97 1.04 -16.75 20.89
CA GLU A 97 2.04 -17.79 21.18
C GLU A 97 2.39 -18.61 19.93
N THR A 98 1.42 -18.81 19.05
CA THR A 98 1.60 -19.49 17.76
C THR A 98 2.50 -18.68 16.83
N GLU A 99 2.25 -17.38 16.69
CA GLU A 99 3.10 -16.48 15.89
C GLU A 99 4.53 -16.43 16.44
N HIS A 100 4.71 -16.35 17.76
CA HIS A 100 6.03 -16.40 18.38
C HIS A 100 6.80 -17.69 18.03
N THR A 101 6.12 -18.83 18.10
CA THR A 101 6.71 -20.12 17.76
C THR A 101 7.12 -20.18 16.29
N LEU A 102 6.26 -19.68 15.39
CA LEU A 102 6.55 -19.57 13.96
C LEU A 102 7.74 -18.65 13.68
N CYS A 103 7.75 -17.44 14.23
CA CYS A 103 8.85 -16.48 14.07
C CYS A 103 10.19 -17.08 14.53
N ARG A 104 10.19 -17.81 15.65
CA ARG A 104 11.40 -18.50 16.16
C ARG A 104 11.89 -19.58 15.19
N ILE A 105 10.99 -20.45 14.72
CA ILE A 105 11.35 -21.52 13.77
C ILE A 105 11.92 -20.93 12.48
N TRP A 106 11.31 -19.86 11.96
CA TRP A 106 11.79 -19.18 10.76
C TRP A 106 13.13 -18.48 10.98
N ALA A 107 13.34 -17.85 12.14
CA ALA A 107 14.63 -17.24 12.50
C ALA A 107 15.76 -18.29 12.55
N GLU A 108 15.50 -19.43 13.18
CA GLU A 108 16.44 -20.55 13.25
C GLU A 108 16.74 -21.14 11.85
N ALA A 109 15.71 -21.34 11.02
CA ALA A 109 15.85 -21.92 9.69
C ALA A 109 16.58 -21.00 8.70
N LEU A 110 16.36 -19.68 8.79
CA LEU A 110 16.96 -18.68 7.91
C LEU A 110 18.28 -18.12 8.44
N GLY A 111 18.68 -18.45 9.68
CA GLY A 111 19.88 -17.91 10.32
C GLY A 111 19.78 -16.40 10.59
N LEU A 112 18.56 -15.89 10.76
CA LEU A 112 18.29 -14.48 11.03
C LEU A 112 18.13 -14.25 12.53
N GLU A 113 18.65 -13.13 13.03
CA GLU A 113 18.54 -12.78 14.47
C GLU A 113 17.09 -12.56 14.90
N ARG A 114 16.23 -12.10 13.97
CA ARG A 114 14.80 -11.90 14.23
C ARG A 114 14.00 -11.93 12.94
N VAL A 115 12.79 -12.49 13.02
CA VAL A 115 11.78 -12.48 11.95
C VAL A 115 10.48 -11.92 12.56
N GLY A 116 9.89 -10.92 11.93
CA GLY A 116 8.56 -10.41 12.26
C GLY A 116 7.56 -10.76 11.16
N THR A 117 6.27 -10.60 11.47
CA THR A 117 5.20 -10.63 10.47
C THR A 117 4.94 -9.24 9.90
#